data_AF-A0A6M0JAY7-F1
#
_entry.id   AF-A0A6M0JAY7-F1
#
_cell.length_a   1.000
_cell.length_b   1.000
_cell.length_c   1.000
_cell.angle_alpha   90.00
_cell.angle_beta   90.00
_cell.angle_gamma   90.00
#
_symmetry.space_group_name_H-M   'P 1'
#
loop_
_entity.id
_entity.type
_entity.pdbx_description
1 polymer ?
#
loop_
_entity_poly.entity_id
_entity_poly.type
_entity_poly.pdbx_seq_one_letter_code
_entity_poly.pdbx_strand_id
1 'polypeptide(L)'
;MNVESWHFLVSRNRSLDYRTVVAPDFICEAKIYNLLARVADGDLTESKMGFFRQVIGSKAGDFTIAFRVIKATGQHLNPEGKNEILKDSFGREIYLIEGVVLKGIVNKKEFFVTNKDIEEAHELLMTGYKQFWEYSEPTPAIPSHKFSLSIDSSSTPLQLEELEPFQVSSKSPNPRNKSKINFVTFLVPIIPIVVLLMLAMWLTKIVYPFGKSIVGGCTTIQEVEIVFNKQDKIDETINKKNFQKDYPKADIFLNGSLKVESSQRWKSLQEREKLAEPTQYTIRLNEDNSLQMRDHPIDLAIAQLRNQKVSDKSTIQARIIDQKECTKDGSPQQG
;
A
#
# COMPACT_ATOMS: atom_id res chain seq x y z
N MET A 1 -33.07 -21.89 -1.68
CA MET A 1 -32.36 -21.57 -2.95
C MET A 1 -30.90 -21.84 -2.72
N ASN A 2 -30.16 -22.35 -3.70
CA ASN A 2 -28.71 -22.50 -3.57
C ASN A 2 -28.07 -21.39 -4.42
N VAL A 3 -27.16 -20.64 -3.82
CA VAL A 3 -26.40 -19.60 -4.52
C VAL A 3 -25.02 -20.16 -4.81
N GLU A 4 -24.65 -20.23 -6.09
CA GLU A 4 -23.30 -20.66 -6.48
C GLU A 4 -22.27 -19.61 -6.05
N SER A 5 -21.22 -20.06 -5.38
CA SER A 5 -20.12 -19.23 -4.90
C SER A 5 -18.78 -19.94 -5.09
N TRP A 6 -17.69 -19.17 -4.96
CA TRP A 6 -16.32 -19.66 -5.03
C TRP A 6 -15.53 -19.13 -3.85
N HIS A 7 -14.68 -19.94 -3.24
CA HIS A 7 -13.80 -19.48 -2.17
C HIS A 7 -12.57 -18.77 -2.75
N PHE A 8 -12.02 -17.82 -2.01
CA PHE A 8 -10.78 -17.15 -2.37
C PHE A 8 -9.93 -16.85 -1.13
N LEU A 9 -8.63 -16.73 -1.34
CA LEU A 9 -7.67 -16.36 -0.30
C LEU A 9 -6.66 -15.38 -0.86
N VAL A 10 -6.48 -14.27 -0.15
CA VAL A 10 -5.34 -13.36 -0.29
C VAL A 10 -4.52 -13.49 0.98
N SER A 11 -3.22 -13.72 0.82
CA SER A 11 -2.29 -13.87 1.94
C SER A 11 -0.86 -13.60 1.47
N ARG A 12 0.08 -13.69 2.41
CA ARG A 12 1.51 -13.67 2.17
C ARG A 12 2.18 -14.85 2.88
N ASN A 13 3.43 -15.15 2.56
CA ASN A 13 4.19 -16.20 3.24
C ASN A 13 5.50 -15.64 3.80
N ARG A 14 6.47 -16.50 4.12
CA ARG A 14 7.79 -16.08 4.64
C ARG A 14 8.60 -15.19 3.68
N SER A 15 8.43 -15.39 2.38
CA SER A 15 9.30 -14.86 1.32
C SER A 15 8.57 -13.98 0.30
N LEU A 16 7.26 -14.14 0.16
CA LEU A 16 6.41 -13.49 -0.84
C LEU A 16 5.41 -12.58 -0.15
N ASP A 17 5.22 -11.37 -0.68
CA ASP A 17 4.26 -10.40 -0.16
C ASP A 17 2.79 -10.77 -0.46
N TYR A 18 1.86 -9.93 0.00
CA TYR A 18 0.42 -10.14 -0.19
C TYR A 18 0.04 -10.32 -1.65
N ARG A 19 -0.63 -11.44 -1.91
CA ARG A 19 -1.11 -11.82 -3.23
C ARG A 19 -2.30 -12.76 -3.11
N THR A 20 -2.98 -12.94 -4.21
CA THR A 20 -4.05 -13.92 -4.33
C THR A 20 -3.46 -15.31 -4.43
N VAL A 21 -3.75 -16.15 -3.44
CA VAL A 21 -3.30 -17.54 -3.33
C VAL A 21 -4.31 -18.47 -3.99
N VAL A 22 -5.58 -18.28 -3.67
CA VAL A 22 -6.69 -19.04 -4.25
C VAL A 22 -7.69 -18.05 -4.84
N ALA A 23 -8.16 -18.32 -6.05
CA ALA A 23 -9.12 -17.47 -6.75
C ALA A 23 -10.14 -18.32 -7.52
N PRO A 24 -11.37 -17.81 -7.74
CA PRO A 24 -12.35 -18.46 -8.60
C PRO A 24 -11.79 -18.80 -9.99
N ASP A 25 -12.12 -19.99 -10.51
CA ASP A 25 -11.73 -20.45 -11.84
C ASP A 25 -11.93 -19.39 -12.95
N PHE A 26 -13.09 -18.75 -13.01
CA PHE A 26 -13.40 -17.72 -14.01
C PHE A 26 -12.53 -16.45 -13.89
N ILE A 27 -12.04 -16.13 -12.68
CA ILE A 27 -11.09 -15.04 -12.44
C ILE A 27 -9.68 -15.45 -12.90
N CYS A 28 -9.31 -16.72 -12.68
CA CYS A 28 -8.05 -17.29 -13.16
C CYS A 28 -7.99 -17.37 -14.69
N GLU A 29 -9.06 -17.84 -15.34
CA GLU A 29 -9.21 -17.90 -16.80
C GLU A 29 -9.04 -16.52 -17.45
N ALA A 30 -9.63 -15.49 -16.84
CA ALA A 30 -9.49 -14.09 -17.28
C ALA A 30 -8.10 -13.48 -16.97
N LYS A 31 -7.22 -14.21 -16.26
CA LYS A 31 -5.89 -13.78 -15.82
C LYS A 31 -5.89 -12.47 -15.02
N ILE A 32 -6.92 -12.27 -14.20
CA ILE A 32 -7.06 -11.08 -13.34
C ILE A 32 -7.07 -11.43 -11.84
N TYR A 33 -6.56 -12.59 -11.43
CA TYR A 33 -6.55 -13.02 -10.03
C TYR A 33 -5.93 -12.00 -9.07
N ASN A 34 -4.88 -11.29 -9.47
CA ASN A 34 -4.27 -10.20 -8.68
C ASN A 34 -5.25 -9.06 -8.32
N LEU A 35 -6.40 -8.95 -9.00
CA LEU A 35 -7.44 -8.01 -8.63
C LEU A 35 -7.97 -8.29 -7.23
N LEU A 36 -8.08 -9.55 -6.81
CA LEU A 36 -8.59 -9.92 -5.49
C LEU A 36 -7.74 -9.32 -4.36
N ALA A 37 -6.40 -9.34 -4.50
CA ALA A 37 -5.50 -8.69 -3.54
C ALA A 37 -5.69 -7.16 -3.44
N ARG A 38 -6.20 -6.52 -4.49
CA ARG A 38 -6.48 -5.07 -4.51
C ARG A 38 -7.86 -4.72 -3.98
N VAL A 39 -8.84 -5.62 -4.16
CA VAL A 39 -10.23 -5.37 -3.77
C VAL A 39 -10.55 -5.89 -2.37
N ALA A 40 -9.80 -6.85 -1.86
CA ALA A 40 -9.98 -7.39 -0.51
C ALA A 40 -9.04 -6.66 0.47
N ASP A 41 -9.24 -5.35 0.60
CA ASP A 41 -8.53 -4.50 1.57
C ASP A 41 -9.45 -4.24 2.77
N GLY A 42 -8.87 -4.21 3.97
CA GLY A 42 -9.58 -4.04 5.23
C GLY A 42 -8.71 -4.33 6.45
N ASP A 43 -9.14 -3.80 7.59
CA ASP A 43 -8.51 -4.06 8.89
C ASP A 43 -8.89 -5.47 9.41
N LEU A 44 -8.16 -5.94 10.43
CA LEU A 44 -8.45 -7.19 11.12
C LEU A 44 -9.92 -7.20 11.60
N THR A 45 -10.67 -8.22 11.21
CA THR A 45 -12.09 -8.34 11.56
C THR A 45 -12.27 -9.02 12.91
N GLU A 46 -13.28 -8.59 13.67
CA GLU A 46 -13.73 -9.30 14.86
C GLU A 46 -14.39 -10.64 14.50
N SER A 47 -14.55 -11.51 15.50
CA SER A 47 -15.26 -12.77 15.33
C SER A 47 -16.68 -12.53 14.81
N LYS A 48 -17.08 -13.27 13.77
CA LYS A 48 -18.39 -13.17 13.09
C LYS A 48 -18.66 -11.88 12.35
N MET A 49 -17.64 -11.04 12.16
CA MET A 49 -17.70 -9.87 11.29
C MET A 49 -16.97 -10.14 9.98
N GLY A 50 -17.35 -9.40 8.94
CA GLY A 50 -16.70 -9.42 7.65
C GLY A 50 -17.04 -8.17 6.85
N PHE A 51 -16.45 -8.09 5.67
CA PHE A 51 -16.66 -7.03 4.70
C PHE A 51 -17.43 -7.57 3.51
N PHE A 52 -18.22 -6.68 2.91
CA PHE A 52 -18.96 -6.91 1.68
C PHE A 52 -18.54 -5.84 0.67
N ARG A 53 -18.22 -6.24 -0.55
CA ARG A 53 -17.82 -5.29 -1.60
C ARG A 53 -18.25 -5.79 -2.98
N GLN A 54 -18.73 -4.85 -3.78
CA GLN A 54 -19.04 -5.07 -5.20
C GLN A 54 -17.82 -4.71 -6.06
N VAL A 55 -17.56 -5.47 -7.12
CA VAL A 55 -16.47 -5.23 -8.08
C VAL A 55 -17.07 -5.10 -9.47
N ILE A 56 -16.88 -3.92 -10.07
CA ILE A 56 -17.55 -3.52 -11.31
C ILE A 56 -16.51 -3.28 -12.41
N GLY A 57 -16.81 -3.73 -13.64
CA GLY A 57 -16.00 -3.50 -14.83
C GLY A 57 -14.80 -4.42 -14.99
N SER A 58 -14.80 -5.58 -14.32
CA SER A 58 -13.69 -6.55 -14.43
C SER A 58 -13.73 -7.33 -15.75
N LYS A 59 -12.58 -7.83 -16.21
CA LYS A 59 -12.50 -8.71 -17.40
C LYS A 59 -13.21 -10.05 -17.21
N ALA A 60 -13.44 -10.47 -15.96
CA ALA A 60 -14.15 -11.70 -15.61
C ALA A 60 -15.67 -11.46 -15.44
N GLY A 61 -16.15 -10.28 -15.80
CA GLY A 61 -17.50 -9.79 -15.48
C GLY A 61 -17.56 -9.11 -14.11
N ASP A 62 -18.72 -8.56 -13.78
CA ASP A 62 -18.97 -8.00 -12.46
C ASP A 62 -19.13 -9.13 -11.43
N PHE A 63 -18.70 -8.90 -10.20
CA PHE A 63 -18.83 -9.87 -9.12
C PHE A 63 -18.91 -9.20 -7.75
N THR A 64 -19.48 -9.90 -6.78
CA THR A 64 -19.56 -9.47 -5.38
C THR A 64 -18.69 -10.37 -4.52
N ILE A 65 -18.02 -9.79 -3.53
CA ILE A 65 -17.22 -10.53 -2.55
C ILE A 65 -17.74 -10.29 -1.14
N ALA A 66 -17.64 -11.32 -0.30
CA ALA A 66 -17.72 -11.20 1.15
C ALA A 66 -16.55 -11.92 1.80
N PHE A 67 -15.87 -11.27 2.72
CA PHE A 67 -14.62 -11.76 3.28
C PHE A 67 -14.39 -11.31 4.71
N ARG A 68 -13.48 -11.99 5.41
CA ARG A 68 -12.97 -11.59 6.72
C ARG A 68 -11.46 -11.51 6.69
N VAL A 69 -10.89 -10.80 7.65
CA VAL A 69 -9.44 -10.65 7.80
C VAL A 69 -9.04 -11.21 9.16
N ILE A 70 -8.32 -12.32 9.17
CA ILE A 70 -7.90 -13.00 10.40
C ILE A 70 -6.38 -13.13 10.47
N LYS A 71 -5.84 -13.37 11.66
CA LYS A 71 -4.41 -13.63 11.83
C LYS A 71 -4.07 -15.04 11.36
N ALA A 72 -3.06 -15.17 10.51
CA ALA A 72 -2.50 -16.46 10.20
C ALA A 72 -1.69 -16.96 11.41
N THR A 73 -1.87 -18.23 11.76
CA THR A 73 -1.23 -18.89 12.91
C THR A 73 -0.65 -20.23 12.50
N GLY A 74 0.25 -20.79 13.33
CA GLY A 74 0.83 -22.11 13.08
C GLY A 74 -0.21 -23.22 12.88
N GLN A 75 -1.39 -23.10 13.52
CA GLN A 75 -2.50 -24.04 13.38
C GLN A 75 -3.05 -24.15 11.94
N HIS A 76 -2.95 -23.07 11.16
CA HIS A 76 -3.38 -23.05 9.77
C HIS A 76 -2.47 -23.89 8.86
N LEU A 77 -1.20 -24.07 9.26
CA LEU A 77 -0.23 -24.90 8.52
C LEU A 77 -0.26 -26.36 8.98
N ASN A 78 -0.39 -26.56 10.29
CA ASN A 78 -0.49 -27.85 10.92
C ASN A 78 -1.51 -27.75 12.06
N PRO A 79 -2.60 -28.56 12.11
CA PRO A 79 -3.58 -28.51 13.19
C PRO A 79 -2.98 -28.66 14.60
N GLU A 80 -1.87 -29.38 14.73
CA GLU A 80 -1.12 -29.55 15.99
C GLU A 80 -0.12 -28.41 16.26
N GLY A 81 -0.01 -27.45 15.33
CA GLY A 81 0.85 -26.30 15.41
C GLY A 81 0.47 -25.37 16.57
N LYS A 82 1.43 -24.54 16.99
CA LYS A 82 1.18 -23.53 18.01
C LYS A 82 0.20 -22.48 17.49
N ASN A 83 -0.62 -21.94 18.39
CA ASN A 83 -1.48 -20.78 18.11
C ASN A 83 -0.69 -19.45 18.07
N GLU A 84 0.55 -19.50 17.61
CA GLU A 84 1.40 -18.32 17.45
C GLU A 84 1.13 -17.68 16.09
N ILE A 85 1.12 -16.34 16.06
CA ILE A 85 0.90 -15.58 14.83
C ILE A 85 2.09 -15.79 13.91
N LEU A 86 1.82 -16.22 12.68
CA LEU A 86 2.84 -16.38 11.66
C LEU A 86 3.40 -15.01 11.26
N LYS A 87 4.70 -14.98 11.01
CA LYS A 87 5.42 -13.79 10.57
C LYS A 87 6.22 -14.10 9.32
N ASP A 88 6.44 -13.09 8.50
CA ASP A 88 7.36 -13.19 7.38
C ASP A 88 8.84 -13.04 7.81
N SER A 89 9.76 -13.12 6.85
CA SER A 89 11.19 -12.93 7.08
C SER A 89 11.58 -11.57 7.67
N PHE A 90 10.71 -10.56 7.54
CA PHE A 90 10.88 -9.23 8.12
C PHE A 90 10.18 -9.09 9.48
N GLY A 91 9.61 -10.17 10.03
CA GLY A 91 8.92 -10.17 11.32
C GLY A 91 7.51 -9.57 11.29
N ARG A 92 6.95 -9.27 10.10
CA ARG A 92 5.60 -8.68 9.96
C ARG A 92 4.54 -9.77 10.14
N GLU A 93 3.49 -9.49 10.93
CA GLU A 93 2.36 -10.41 11.18
C GLU A 93 1.62 -10.75 9.87
N ILE A 94 1.36 -12.02 9.61
CA ILE A 94 0.67 -12.48 8.41
C ILE A 94 -0.84 -12.58 8.70
N TYR A 95 -1.66 -12.08 7.78
CA TYR A 95 -3.11 -12.15 7.83
C TYR A 95 -3.64 -13.02 6.68
N LEU A 96 -4.74 -13.71 6.93
CA LEU A 96 -5.52 -14.40 5.91
C LEU A 96 -6.73 -13.51 5.61
N ILE A 97 -6.84 -13.09 4.35
CA ILE A 97 -8.02 -12.41 3.84
C ILE A 97 -8.78 -13.45 3.02
N GLU A 98 -9.81 -14.01 3.65
CA GLU A 98 -10.51 -15.18 3.14
C GLU A 98 -12.00 -14.92 3.01
N GLY A 99 -12.62 -15.53 2.01
CA GLY A 99 -14.02 -15.30 1.77
C GLY A 99 -14.56 -16.01 0.55
N VAL A 100 -15.72 -15.52 0.12
CA VAL A 100 -16.48 -16.05 -1.01
C VAL A 100 -16.72 -14.99 -2.06
N VAL A 101 -16.80 -15.44 -3.31
CA VAL A 101 -17.09 -14.65 -4.50
C VAL A 101 -18.37 -15.16 -5.14
N LEU A 102 -19.26 -14.26 -5.54
CA LEU A 102 -20.46 -14.54 -6.31
C LEU A 102 -20.38 -13.81 -7.65
N LYS A 103 -20.79 -14.47 -8.73
CA LYS A 103 -20.89 -13.82 -10.05
C LYS A 103 -22.04 -12.82 -10.07
N GLY A 104 -21.81 -11.68 -10.73
CA GLY A 104 -22.77 -10.59 -10.84
C GLY A 104 -22.77 -9.66 -9.62
N ILE A 105 -23.55 -8.58 -9.74
CA ILE A 105 -23.77 -7.61 -8.66
C ILE A 105 -24.98 -8.06 -7.85
N VAL A 106 -24.74 -8.45 -6.61
CA VAL A 106 -25.79 -8.79 -5.63
C VAL A 106 -25.92 -7.65 -4.64
N ASN A 107 -27.15 -7.28 -4.27
CA ASN A 107 -27.39 -6.31 -3.20
C ASN A 107 -27.07 -6.93 -1.84
N LYS A 108 -26.51 -6.14 -0.91
CA LYS A 108 -26.20 -6.64 0.45
C LYS A 108 -27.40 -7.28 1.15
N LYS A 109 -28.61 -6.76 0.94
CA LYS A 109 -29.85 -7.29 1.54
C LYS A 109 -30.26 -8.67 1.01
N GLU A 110 -29.85 -8.99 -0.21
CA GLU A 110 -30.10 -10.29 -0.87
C GLU A 110 -28.92 -11.25 -0.69
N PHE A 111 -27.77 -10.71 -0.26
CA PHE A 111 -26.55 -11.45 -0.03
C PHE A 111 -26.55 -12.07 1.37
N PHE A 112 -26.75 -13.39 1.44
CA PHE A 112 -26.76 -14.14 2.69
C PHE A 112 -25.56 -15.08 2.75
N VAL A 113 -24.65 -14.81 3.68
CA VAL A 113 -23.50 -15.67 4.00
C VAL A 113 -23.47 -15.89 5.51
N THR A 114 -23.33 -17.14 5.90
CA THR A 114 -23.32 -17.55 7.30
C THR A 114 -21.89 -17.74 7.78
N ASN A 115 -21.69 -17.76 9.10
CA ASN A 115 -20.37 -18.11 9.65
C ASN A 115 -19.95 -19.52 9.22
N LYS A 116 -20.89 -20.45 9.11
CA LYS A 116 -20.63 -21.83 8.68
C LYS A 116 -20.09 -21.88 7.25
N ASP A 117 -20.66 -21.10 6.34
CA ASP A 117 -20.18 -21.04 4.95
C ASP A 117 -18.73 -20.53 4.87
N ILE A 118 -18.39 -19.53 5.69
CA ILE A 118 -17.01 -19.01 5.76
C ILE A 118 -16.06 -20.04 6.37
N GLU A 119 -16.46 -20.78 7.41
CA GLU A 119 -15.60 -21.85 7.95
C GLU A 119 -15.43 -23.02 6.97
N GLU A 120 -16.46 -23.37 6.20
CA GLU A 120 -16.32 -24.37 5.14
C GLU A 120 -15.35 -23.88 4.06
N ALA A 121 -15.45 -22.61 3.65
CA ALA A 121 -14.49 -21.99 2.75
C ALA A 121 -13.07 -21.99 3.36
N HIS A 122 -12.92 -21.67 4.65
CA HIS A 122 -11.65 -21.67 5.36
C HIS A 122 -10.93 -23.03 5.25
N GLU A 123 -11.63 -24.12 5.57
CA GLU A 123 -11.07 -25.48 5.48
C GLU A 123 -10.59 -25.82 4.07
N LEU A 124 -11.37 -25.46 3.04
CA LEU A 124 -10.98 -25.67 1.64
C LEU A 124 -9.73 -24.86 1.27
N LEU A 125 -9.60 -23.65 1.80
CA LEU A 125 -8.47 -22.75 1.54
C LEU A 125 -7.18 -23.20 2.21
N MET A 126 -7.25 -23.94 3.32
CA MET A 126 -6.05 -24.34 4.06
C MET A 126 -5.10 -25.23 3.26
N THR A 127 -5.62 -26.08 2.37
CA THR A 127 -4.76 -26.86 1.47
C THR A 127 -3.96 -25.95 0.53
N GLY A 128 -4.61 -24.94 -0.06
CA GLY A 128 -3.95 -23.95 -0.92
C GLY A 128 -2.95 -23.08 -0.15
N TYR A 129 -3.30 -22.66 1.07
CA TYR A 129 -2.41 -21.87 1.92
C TYR A 129 -1.14 -22.65 2.33
N LYS A 130 -1.28 -23.92 2.71
CA LYS A 130 -0.13 -24.80 3.03
C LYS A 130 0.80 -24.96 1.85
N GLN A 131 0.27 -25.17 0.65
CA GLN A 131 1.09 -25.25 -0.56
C GLN A 131 1.81 -23.93 -0.83
N PHE A 132 1.10 -22.81 -0.70
CA PHE A 132 1.66 -21.47 -0.89
C PHE A 132 2.74 -21.14 0.14
N TRP A 133 2.63 -21.64 1.37
CA TRP A 133 3.61 -21.40 2.43
C TRP A 133 5.03 -21.85 2.05
N GLU A 134 5.14 -22.92 1.28
CA GLU A 134 6.40 -23.51 0.83
C GLU A 134 7.01 -22.82 -0.40
N TYR A 135 6.31 -21.86 -1.02
CA TYR A 135 6.80 -21.19 -2.21
C TYR A 135 7.84 -20.11 -1.89
N SER A 136 8.96 -20.16 -2.59
CA SER A 136 9.98 -19.11 -2.62
C SER A 136 9.81 -18.13 -3.78
N GLU A 137 9.08 -18.52 -4.83
CA GLU A 137 8.91 -17.75 -6.06
C GLU A 137 7.43 -17.45 -6.35
N PRO A 138 7.14 -16.31 -7.03
CA PRO A 138 5.80 -15.99 -7.48
C PRO A 138 5.15 -17.06 -8.37
N THR A 139 4.02 -17.61 -7.93
CA THR A 139 3.19 -18.52 -8.75
C THR A 139 1.81 -17.90 -9.06
N PRO A 140 1.14 -18.34 -10.13
CA PRO A 140 -0.27 -17.99 -10.38
C PRO A 140 -1.18 -18.47 -9.24
N ALA A 141 -2.34 -17.82 -9.07
CA ALA A 141 -3.33 -18.27 -8.10
C ALA A 141 -3.86 -19.67 -8.42
N ILE A 142 -4.11 -20.47 -7.37
CA ILE A 142 -4.75 -21.78 -7.47
C ILE A 142 -6.23 -21.56 -7.78
N PRO A 143 -6.79 -22.18 -8.84
CA PRO A 143 -8.21 -22.05 -9.15
C PRO A 143 -9.06 -22.79 -8.11
N SER A 144 -10.07 -22.11 -7.57
CA SER A 144 -11.11 -22.72 -6.75
C SER A 144 -12.29 -23.18 -7.60
N HIS A 145 -12.96 -24.21 -7.12
CA HIS A 145 -14.18 -24.73 -7.72
C HIS A 145 -15.41 -24.10 -7.08
N LYS A 146 -16.49 -24.06 -7.87
CA LYS A 146 -17.80 -23.64 -7.40
C LYS A 146 -18.30 -24.54 -6.28
N PHE A 147 -18.92 -23.93 -5.27
CA PHE A 147 -19.68 -24.62 -4.22
C PHE A 147 -21.00 -23.88 -3.97
N SER A 148 -21.89 -24.48 -3.19
CA SER A 148 -23.19 -23.89 -2.89
C SER A 148 -23.20 -23.32 -1.48
N LEU A 149 -23.58 -22.06 -1.32
CA LEU A 149 -23.84 -21.48 0.01
C LEU A 149 -25.11 -22.12 0.59
N SER A 150 -25.03 -22.54 1.85
CA SER A 150 -26.16 -23.13 2.54
C SER A 150 -27.06 -22.01 3.08
N ILE A 151 -28.25 -21.85 2.51
CA ILE A 151 -29.30 -21.00 3.12
C ILE A 151 -29.94 -21.78 4.27
N ASP A 152 -29.16 -22.09 5.29
CA ASP A 152 -29.66 -22.67 6.53
C ASP A 152 -30.02 -21.53 7.48
N SER A 153 -31.33 -21.25 7.59
CA SER A 153 -31.86 -20.21 8.47
C SER A 153 -31.58 -20.46 9.96
N SER A 154 -31.13 -21.66 10.34
CA SER A 154 -30.74 -21.96 11.72
C SER A 154 -29.34 -21.45 12.08
N SER A 155 -28.51 -21.14 11.09
CA SER A 155 -27.14 -20.70 11.30
C SER A 155 -27.04 -19.19 11.48
N THR A 156 -26.04 -18.74 12.27
CA THR A 156 -25.86 -17.32 12.56
C THR A 156 -25.29 -16.60 11.32
N PRO A 157 -25.97 -15.57 10.79
CA PRO A 157 -25.46 -14.77 9.68
C PRO A 157 -24.12 -14.10 10.02
N LEU A 158 -23.25 -13.97 9.02
CA LEU A 158 -22.05 -13.14 9.16
C LEU A 158 -22.46 -11.66 9.16
N GLN A 159 -21.95 -10.88 10.10
CA GLN A 159 -22.22 -9.45 10.15
C GLN A 159 -21.31 -8.73 9.15
N LEU A 160 -21.87 -8.32 8.03
CA LEU A 160 -21.13 -7.70 6.94
C LEU A 160 -21.16 -6.18 7.04
N GLU A 161 -19.99 -5.55 7.08
CA GLU A 161 -19.80 -4.13 6.81
C GLU A 161 -19.74 -3.90 5.29
N GLU A 162 -20.51 -2.92 4.80
CA GLU A 162 -20.52 -2.61 3.36
C GLU A 162 -19.40 -1.64 3.04
N LEU A 163 -18.52 -2.03 2.13
CA LEU A 163 -17.48 -1.16 1.59
C LEU A 163 -17.92 -0.56 0.26
N GLU A 164 -17.39 0.62 -0.05
CA GLU A 164 -17.62 1.26 -1.35
C GLU A 164 -17.33 0.33 -2.53
N PRO A 165 -18.18 0.32 -3.59
CA PRO A 165 -17.94 -0.49 -4.77
C PRO A 165 -16.59 -0.18 -5.43
N PHE A 166 -15.87 -1.24 -5.80
CA PHE A 166 -14.60 -1.11 -6.48
C PHE A 166 -14.80 -1.05 -8.00
N GLN A 167 -14.49 0.11 -8.58
CA GLN A 167 -14.52 0.31 -10.03
C GLN A 167 -13.16 -0.06 -10.62
N VAL A 168 -13.10 -1.15 -11.40
CA VAL A 168 -11.91 -1.53 -12.16
C VAL A 168 -11.77 -0.53 -13.29
N SER A 169 -11.06 0.57 -13.05
CA SER A 169 -11.02 1.73 -13.93
C SER A 169 -10.72 1.32 -15.37
N SER A 170 -11.72 1.31 -16.24
CA SER A 170 -11.49 1.39 -17.68
C SER A 170 -10.85 2.75 -17.89
N LYS A 171 -9.55 2.78 -18.23
CA LYS A 171 -8.77 3.97 -18.64
C LYS A 171 -9.55 5.26 -18.47
N SER A 172 -9.28 6.00 -17.40
CA SER A 172 -9.81 7.36 -17.21
C SER A 172 -9.80 8.07 -18.57
N PRO A 173 -10.95 8.50 -19.12
CA PRO A 173 -10.99 9.14 -20.41
C PRO A 173 -10.04 10.33 -20.33
N ASN A 174 -8.95 10.21 -21.10
CA ASN A 174 -7.85 11.16 -21.16
C ASN A 174 -8.42 12.60 -21.14
N PRO A 175 -8.12 13.43 -20.13
CA PRO A 175 -8.58 14.81 -20.09
C PRO A 175 -7.80 15.64 -21.11
N ARG A 176 -8.04 15.36 -22.40
CA ARG A 176 -7.59 16.14 -23.55
C ARG A 176 -8.80 16.49 -24.38
N ASN A 177 -9.58 17.48 -23.92
CA ASN A 177 -10.23 18.37 -24.86
C ASN A 177 -10.48 19.78 -24.28
N LYS A 178 -9.50 20.65 -24.56
CA LYS A 178 -9.56 22.09 -24.87
C LYS A 178 -10.78 22.90 -24.38
N SER A 179 -10.50 23.93 -23.57
CA SER A 179 -11.08 25.25 -23.80
C SER A 179 -9.97 26.20 -24.27
N LYS A 180 -10.08 26.67 -25.52
CA LYS A 180 -9.32 27.81 -26.03
C LYS A 180 -9.98 29.06 -25.47
N ILE A 181 -9.37 29.70 -24.49
CA ILE A 181 -9.79 31.03 -24.04
C ILE A 181 -9.02 32.05 -24.87
N ASN A 182 -9.74 32.82 -25.68
CA ASN A 182 -9.21 33.95 -26.44
C ASN A 182 -8.78 35.04 -25.46
N PHE A 183 -7.48 35.35 -25.42
CA PHE A 183 -6.94 36.45 -24.63
C PHE A 183 -7.03 37.75 -25.43
N VAL A 184 -7.93 38.64 -25.01
CA VAL A 184 -8.03 40.01 -25.51
C VAL A 184 -6.93 40.85 -24.84
N THR A 185 -6.19 41.57 -25.68
CA THR A 185 -5.11 42.50 -25.36
C THR A 185 -5.59 43.71 -24.56
N PHE A 186 -5.02 43.92 -23.37
CA PHE A 186 -5.02 45.21 -22.68
C PHE A 186 -3.55 45.65 -22.46
N LEU A 187 -3.17 46.73 -23.15
CA LEU A 187 -1.86 47.39 -23.09
C LEU A 187 -1.93 48.59 -22.14
N VAL A 188 -1.39 48.48 -20.92
CA VAL A 188 -0.85 49.60 -20.12
C VAL A 188 0.20 49.06 -19.10
N PRO A 189 1.09 49.89 -18.53
CA PRO A 189 2.54 49.68 -18.53
C PRO A 189 3.02 48.83 -17.34
N ILE A 190 3.23 47.53 -17.53
CA ILE A 190 3.74 46.61 -16.48
C ILE A 190 5.29 46.62 -16.41
N ILE A 191 5.96 47.60 -17.02
CA ILE A 191 7.43 47.61 -17.09
C ILE A 191 8.09 47.83 -15.70
N PRO A 192 7.62 48.71 -14.79
CA PRO A 192 8.27 48.84 -13.49
C PRO A 192 7.97 47.65 -12.54
N ILE A 193 6.84 46.96 -12.70
CA ILE A 193 6.47 45.81 -11.84
C ILE A 193 7.23 44.54 -12.25
N VAL A 194 7.45 44.31 -13.55
CA VAL A 194 8.23 43.15 -14.02
C VAL A 194 9.71 43.29 -13.62
N VAL A 195 10.30 44.48 -13.67
CA VAL A 195 11.69 44.69 -13.23
C VAL A 195 11.83 44.47 -11.71
N LEU A 196 10.86 44.90 -10.91
CA LEU A 196 10.87 44.69 -9.45
C LEU A 196 10.64 43.21 -9.07
N LEU A 197 9.78 42.49 -9.81
CA LEU A 197 9.59 41.04 -9.65
C LEU A 197 10.81 40.24 -10.13
N MET A 198 11.49 40.69 -11.20
CA MET A 198 12.73 40.04 -11.65
C MET A 198 13.89 40.28 -10.69
N LEU A 199 14.01 41.47 -10.08
CA LEU A 199 14.96 41.73 -8.99
C LEU A 199 14.64 40.92 -7.72
N ALA A 200 13.36 40.79 -7.35
CA ALA A 200 12.94 39.94 -6.24
C ALA A 200 13.21 38.44 -6.50
N MET A 201 12.99 37.97 -7.73
CA MET A 201 13.33 36.59 -8.14
C MET A 201 14.86 36.36 -8.25
N TRP A 202 15.63 37.39 -8.57
CA TRP A 202 17.09 37.30 -8.58
C TRP A 202 17.67 37.26 -7.16
N LEU A 203 17.09 38.03 -6.23
CA LEU A 203 17.48 38.03 -4.81
C LEU A 203 17.08 36.74 -4.08
N THR A 204 15.95 36.11 -4.42
CA THR A 204 15.58 34.81 -3.81
C THR A 204 16.45 33.65 -4.31
N LYS A 205 17.04 33.74 -5.51
CA LYS A 205 18.00 32.74 -6.01
C LYS A 205 19.36 32.76 -5.31
N ILE A 206 19.70 33.80 -4.56
CA ILE A 206 20.97 33.89 -3.82
C ILE A 206 20.89 33.14 -2.46
N VAL A 207 19.69 32.74 -2.01
CA VAL A 207 19.50 32.03 -0.73
C VAL A 207 18.68 30.73 -0.90
N TYR A 208 18.84 30.02 -2.02
CA TYR A 208 18.43 28.61 -2.10
C TYR A 208 19.63 27.72 -1.80
N PRO A 209 19.58 26.87 -0.76
CA PRO A 209 20.64 25.91 -0.47
C PRO A 209 20.66 24.88 -1.61
N PHE A 210 21.61 25.03 -2.52
CA PHE A 210 21.87 24.05 -3.56
C PHE A 210 22.44 22.78 -2.91
N GLY A 211 21.64 21.71 -2.92
CA GLY A 211 22.13 20.36 -2.63
C GLY A 211 23.28 20.02 -3.58
N LYS A 212 24.31 19.35 -3.08
CA LYS A 212 25.43 18.88 -3.90
C LYS A 212 24.94 17.74 -4.79
N SER A 213 24.84 17.96 -6.10
CA SER A 213 24.67 16.86 -7.05
C SER A 213 26.04 16.28 -7.40
N ILE A 214 26.27 15.01 -7.07
CA ILE A 214 27.44 14.26 -7.57
C ILE A 214 26.94 13.43 -8.75
N VAL A 215 27.48 13.68 -9.94
CA VAL A 215 27.14 12.92 -11.16
C VAL A 215 28.18 11.84 -11.33
N GLY A 216 27.81 10.59 -11.05
CA GLY A 216 28.61 9.40 -11.31
C GLY A 216 27.84 8.46 -12.22
N GLY A 217 28.13 8.47 -13.53
CA GLY A 217 27.36 7.70 -14.52
C GLY A 217 25.93 8.23 -14.74
N CYS A 218 25.01 7.37 -15.20
CA CYS A 218 23.59 7.73 -15.42
C CYS A 218 22.77 7.83 -14.14
N THR A 219 23.42 7.78 -12.98
CA THR A 219 22.77 7.94 -11.68
C THR A 219 23.02 9.36 -11.17
N THR A 220 21.94 10.07 -10.87
CA THR A 220 22.02 11.36 -10.17
C THR A 220 21.64 11.17 -8.72
N ILE A 221 22.52 11.61 -7.82
CA ILE A 221 22.24 11.67 -6.38
C ILE A 221 21.98 13.12 -6.01
N GLN A 222 20.83 13.37 -5.40
CA GLN A 222 20.43 14.69 -4.90
C GLN A 222 20.04 14.59 -3.43
N GLU A 223 20.48 15.55 -2.63
CA GLU A 223 20.07 15.70 -1.24
C GLU A 223 19.10 16.88 -1.11
N VAL A 224 17.95 16.63 -0.50
CA VAL A 224 16.90 17.64 -0.27
C VAL A 224 16.58 17.72 1.22
N GLU A 225 16.66 18.91 1.80
CA GLU A 225 16.29 19.12 3.19
C GLU A 225 14.76 19.14 3.38
N ILE A 226 14.29 18.40 4.38
CA ILE A 226 12.91 18.41 4.86
C ILE A 226 12.91 19.02 6.26
N VAL A 227 12.30 20.20 6.36
CA VAL A 227 12.15 20.93 7.62
C VAL A 227 10.80 20.55 8.24
N PHE A 228 10.84 20.10 9.50
CA PHE A 228 9.65 19.87 10.32
C PHE A 228 9.56 20.94 11.39
N ASN A 229 8.39 21.54 11.54
CA ASN A 229 8.06 22.37 12.68
C ASN A 229 7.51 21.52 13.82
N LYS A 230 7.47 22.10 15.01
CA LYS A 230 6.80 21.50 16.17
C LYS A 230 5.33 21.25 15.85
N GLN A 231 4.82 20.07 16.21
CA GLN A 231 3.48 19.55 15.91
C GLN A 231 3.23 19.10 14.45
N ASP A 232 4.18 19.27 13.53
CA ASP A 232 4.00 18.75 12.18
C ASP A 232 3.84 17.23 12.23
N LYS A 233 2.85 16.73 11.49
CA LYS A 233 2.73 15.30 11.23
C LYS A 233 3.74 14.90 10.16
N ILE A 234 4.46 13.81 10.43
CA ILE A 234 5.60 13.40 9.60
C ILE A 234 5.13 13.04 8.18
N ASP A 235 4.09 12.21 8.06
CA ASP A 235 3.55 11.74 6.78
C ASP A 235 2.98 12.88 5.93
N GLU A 236 2.22 13.79 6.53
CA GLU A 236 1.67 14.96 5.81
C GLU A 236 2.79 15.87 5.28
N THR A 237 3.83 16.11 6.09
CA THR A 237 4.95 16.98 5.71
C THR A 237 5.78 16.37 4.58
N ILE A 238 6.03 15.06 4.64
CA ILE A 238 6.73 14.34 3.57
C ILE A 238 5.90 14.34 2.29
N ASN A 239 4.61 14.00 2.37
CA ASN A 239 3.73 13.95 1.19
C ASN A 239 3.57 15.31 0.50
N LYS A 240 3.58 16.41 1.27
CA LYS A 240 3.53 17.79 0.72
C LYS A 240 4.69 18.13 -0.21
N LYS A 241 5.85 17.47 -0.05
CA LYS A 241 7.02 17.66 -0.93
C LYS A 241 6.85 17.00 -2.30
N ASN A 242 5.84 16.15 -2.49
CA ASN A 242 5.53 15.50 -3.77
C ASN A 242 6.71 14.74 -4.40
N PHE A 243 7.62 14.16 -3.60
CA PHE A 243 8.81 13.50 -4.13
C PHE A 243 8.50 12.41 -5.17
N GLN A 244 7.45 11.61 -4.94
CA GLN A 244 7.04 10.57 -5.90
C GLN A 244 6.54 11.13 -7.25
N LYS A 245 6.02 12.36 -7.25
CA LYS A 245 5.58 13.03 -8.48
C LYS A 245 6.76 13.63 -9.23
N ASP A 246 7.68 14.25 -8.49
CA ASP A 246 8.84 14.93 -9.05
C ASP A 246 9.92 13.92 -9.49
N TYR A 247 9.98 12.76 -8.84
CA TYR A 247 10.95 11.68 -9.08
C TYR A 247 10.27 10.30 -9.13
N PRO A 248 9.46 10.00 -10.16
CA PRO A 248 8.61 8.80 -10.21
C PRO A 248 9.37 7.48 -10.31
N LYS A 249 10.67 7.51 -10.64
CA LYS A 249 11.54 6.32 -10.77
C LYS A 249 12.70 6.31 -9.75
N ALA A 250 12.78 7.29 -8.86
CA ALA A 250 13.91 7.40 -7.95
C ALA A 250 13.70 6.60 -6.66
N ASP A 251 14.78 6.02 -6.16
CA ASP A 251 14.83 5.50 -4.80
C ASP A 251 15.12 6.66 -3.85
N ILE A 252 14.28 6.83 -2.82
CA ILE A 252 14.38 7.97 -1.90
C ILE A 252 14.57 7.45 -0.48
N PHE A 253 15.66 7.89 0.14
CA PHE A 253 16.06 7.48 1.48
C PHE A 253 16.12 8.68 2.43
N LEU A 254 15.69 8.49 3.67
CA LEU A 254 15.74 9.51 4.71
C LEU A 254 16.96 9.31 5.62
N ASN A 255 17.64 10.43 5.90
CA ASN A 255 18.81 10.52 6.75
C ASN A 255 18.64 11.67 7.75
N GLY A 256 18.81 11.40 9.04
CA GLY A 256 18.79 12.45 10.05
C GLY A 256 18.22 11.99 11.38
N SER A 257 17.92 12.96 12.25
CA SER A 257 17.28 12.71 13.54
C SER A 257 16.20 13.74 13.80
N LEU A 258 15.04 13.30 14.27
CA LEU A 258 13.94 14.18 14.67
C LEU A 258 13.31 13.67 15.97
N LYS A 259 12.93 14.56 16.88
CA LYS A 259 12.23 14.14 18.10
C LYS A 259 10.75 13.98 17.83
N VAL A 260 10.18 12.88 18.31
CA VAL A 260 8.76 12.57 18.15
C VAL A 260 8.01 12.70 19.47
N GLU A 261 6.72 13.00 19.42
CA GLU A 261 5.86 12.84 20.59
C GLU A 261 5.77 11.35 20.98
N SER A 262 6.25 11.00 22.17
CA SER A 262 6.22 9.61 22.66
C SER A 262 4.82 9.03 22.60
N SER A 263 4.59 8.05 21.73
CA SER A 263 3.38 7.23 21.72
C SER A 263 3.70 5.81 22.18
N GLN A 264 2.79 5.19 22.94
CA GLN A 264 2.90 3.77 23.32
C GLN A 264 3.04 2.86 22.08
N ARG A 265 2.42 3.27 20.97
CA ARG A 265 2.52 2.62 19.66
C ARG A 265 3.96 2.57 19.13
N TRP A 266 4.79 3.56 19.41
CA TRP A 266 6.19 3.58 18.95
C TRP A 266 7.10 2.69 19.79
N LYS A 267 6.87 2.63 21.10
CA LYS A 267 7.63 1.74 21.99
C LYS A 267 7.47 0.27 21.58
N SER A 268 6.26 -0.13 21.18
CA SER A 268 6.00 -1.50 20.72
C SER A 268 6.57 -1.80 19.32
N LEU A 269 6.69 -0.82 18.43
CA LEU A 269 7.38 -0.97 17.14
C LEU A 269 8.88 -1.20 17.33
N GLN A 270 9.51 -0.50 18.28
CA GLN A 270 10.93 -0.67 18.58
C GLN A 270 11.25 -2.05 19.16
N GLU A 271 10.41 -2.56 20.05
CA GLU A 271 10.54 -3.92 20.58
C GLU A 271 10.43 -4.98 19.48
N ARG A 272 9.62 -4.73 18.45
CA ARG A 272 9.48 -5.60 17.28
C ARG A 272 10.71 -5.55 16.37
N GLU A 273 11.29 -4.37 16.12
CA GLU A 273 12.49 -4.23 15.28
C GLU A 273 13.76 -4.74 15.95
N LYS A 274 13.89 -4.68 17.28
CA LYS A 274 15.01 -5.30 18.01
C LYS A 274 15.10 -6.82 17.81
N LEU A 275 14.01 -7.45 17.36
CA LEU A 275 13.93 -8.88 17.08
C LEU A 275 14.21 -9.23 15.61
N ALA A 276 14.31 -8.23 14.73
CA ALA A 276 14.66 -8.43 13.32
C ALA A 276 16.18 -8.33 13.12
N GLU A 277 16.72 -9.12 12.19
CA GLU A 277 18.14 -9.01 11.84
C GLU A 277 18.48 -7.61 11.32
N PRO A 278 19.70 -7.09 11.58
CA PRO A 278 20.09 -5.75 11.19
C PRO A 278 20.03 -5.59 9.67
N THR A 279 19.01 -4.87 9.19
CA THR A 279 18.91 -4.44 7.79
C THR A 279 19.87 -3.27 7.54
N GLN A 280 20.23 -3.04 6.27
CA GLN A 280 21.12 -1.93 5.89
C GLN A 280 20.52 -0.54 6.11
N TYR A 281 19.20 -0.46 6.30
CA TYR A 281 18.47 0.76 6.60
C TYR A 281 17.95 0.69 8.02
N THR A 282 18.23 1.72 8.82
CA THR A 282 17.89 1.68 10.26
C THR A 282 17.04 2.87 10.64
N ILE A 283 15.93 2.57 11.31
CA ILE A 283 15.17 3.52 12.10
C ILE A 283 15.38 3.16 13.57
N ARG A 284 15.84 4.10 14.39
CA ARG A 284 16.17 3.85 15.79
C ARG A 284 15.56 4.94 16.65
N LEU A 285 14.70 4.52 17.57
CA LEU A 285 14.20 5.39 18.64
C LEU A 285 15.19 5.38 19.81
N ASN A 286 15.73 6.54 20.14
CA ASN A 286 16.60 6.70 21.31
C ASN A 286 15.77 6.97 22.57
N GLU A 287 16.42 6.89 23.74
CA GLU A 287 15.76 7.07 25.05
C GLU A 287 15.15 8.46 25.23
N ASP A 288 15.67 9.46 24.52
CA ASP A 288 15.17 10.85 24.50
C ASP A 288 14.00 11.07 23.52
N ASN A 289 13.44 10.00 22.95
CA ASN A 289 12.45 9.99 21.87
C ASN A 289 12.96 10.65 20.57
N SER A 290 14.27 10.73 20.35
CA SER A 290 14.81 11.06 19.03
C SER A 290 14.77 9.83 18.12
N LEU A 291 14.15 10.02 16.96
CA LEU A 291 14.06 9.05 15.88
C LEU A 291 15.21 9.29 14.92
N GLN A 292 16.21 8.41 14.96
CA GLN A 292 17.34 8.44 14.06
C GLN A 292 17.05 7.56 12.84
N MET A 293 17.23 8.11 11.64
CA MET A 293 17.08 7.42 10.37
C MET A 293 18.41 7.43 9.62
N ARG A 294 18.81 6.27 9.12
CA ARG A 294 19.97 6.13 8.24
C ARG A 294 19.58 5.31 7.03
N ASP A 295 19.61 5.97 5.88
CA ASP A 295 19.21 5.45 4.57
C ASP A 295 17.86 4.72 4.61
N HIS A 296 16.89 5.28 5.34
CA HIS A 296 15.59 4.62 5.56
C HIS A 296 14.62 4.92 4.40
N PRO A 297 14.06 3.91 3.71
CA PRO A 297 13.16 4.14 2.57
C PRO A 297 11.97 5.04 2.91
N ILE A 298 11.67 6.02 2.06
CA ILE A 298 10.65 7.05 2.35
C ILE A 298 9.24 6.48 2.48
N ASP A 299 8.92 5.45 1.70
CA ASP A 299 7.64 4.74 1.70
C ASP A 299 7.43 3.97 3.00
N LEU A 300 8.47 3.28 3.47
CA LEU A 300 8.49 2.61 4.76
C LEU A 300 8.36 3.62 5.90
N ALA A 301 9.08 4.76 5.81
CA ALA A 301 8.98 5.84 6.77
C ALA A 301 7.54 6.36 6.89
N ILE A 302 6.87 6.65 5.76
CA ILE A 302 5.48 7.12 5.74
C ILE A 302 4.55 6.10 6.39
N ALA A 303 4.71 4.81 6.08
CA ALA A 303 3.89 3.74 6.64
C ALA A 303 4.10 3.57 8.15
N GLN A 304 5.35 3.57 8.61
CA GLN A 304 5.69 3.37 10.02
C GLN A 304 5.39 4.61 10.89
N LEU A 305 5.58 5.82 10.35
CA LEU A 305 5.45 7.09 11.07
C LEU A 305 4.10 7.78 10.85
N ARG A 306 3.12 7.08 10.28
CA ARG A 306 1.79 7.63 9.98
C ARG A 306 1.15 8.25 11.23
N ASN A 307 0.71 9.51 11.12
CA ASN A 307 0.14 10.32 12.20
C ASN A 307 1.09 10.65 13.36
N GLN A 308 2.37 10.30 13.29
CA GLN A 308 3.34 10.66 14.32
C GLN A 308 3.68 12.15 14.18
N LYS A 309 3.69 12.85 15.31
CA LYS A 309 4.03 14.28 15.36
C LYS A 309 5.46 14.50 15.84
N VAL A 310 6.06 15.56 15.32
CA VAL A 310 7.38 16.04 15.73
C VAL A 310 7.25 16.95 16.96
N SER A 311 8.07 16.72 17.99
CA SER A 311 8.00 17.46 19.26
C SER A 311 8.82 18.76 19.26
N ASP A 312 9.88 18.82 18.45
CA ASP A 312 10.77 19.97 18.29
C ASP A 312 11.01 20.29 16.81
N LYS A 313 11.34 21.55 16.47
CA LYS A 313 11.75 21.90 15.11
C LYS A 313 13.00 21.10 14.73
N SER A 314 12.95 20.42 13.60
CA SER A 314 14.04 19.54 13.15
C SER A 314 14.19 19.59 11.63
N THR A 315 15.32 19.09 11.13
CA THR A 315 15.60 18.99 9.71
C THR A 315 16.25 17.65 9.44
N ILE A 316 15.72 16.91 8.48
CA ILE A 316 16.32 15.68 7.96
C ILE A 316 16.61 15.86 6.47
N GLN A 317 17.42 14.97 5.91
CA GLN A 317 17.77 14.95 4.51
C GLN A 317 17.06 13.79 3.81
N ALA A 318 16.47 14.07 2.65
CA ALA A 318 16.06 13.06 1.69
C ALA A 318 17.16 12.92 0.63
N ARG A 319 17.79 11.74 0.57
CA ARG A 319 18.72 11.34 -0.48
C ARG A 319 17.93 10.68 -1.59
N ILE A 320 17.86 11.34 -2.74
CA ILE A 320 17.15 10.92 -3.94
C ILE A 320 18.18 10.33 -4.90
N ILE A 321 17.99 9.07 -5.28
CA ILE A 321 18.83 8.35 -6.22
C ILE A 321 17.99 8.08 -7.47
N ASP A 322 18.17 8.93 -8.49
CA ASP A 322 17.45 8.81 -9.76
C ASP A 322 18.34 8.13 -10.80
N GLN A 323 17.90 6.98 -11.30
CA GLN A 323 18.57 6.22 -12.34
C GLN A 323 17.98 6.61 -13.69
N LYS A 324 18.70 7.41 -14.47
CA LYS A 324 18.28 7.74 -15.83
C LYS A 324 18.59 6.57 -16.76
N GLU A 325 17.71 6.38 -17.76
CA GLU A 325 17.97 5.45 -18.85
C GLU A 325 19.23 5.93 -19.61
N CYS A 326 20.30 5.13 -19.56
CA CYS A 326 21.46 5.35 -20.41
C CYS A 326 21.14 4.93 -21.85
N THR A 327 21.66 5.66 -22.82
CA THR A 327 21.82 5.09 -24.17
C THR A 327 22.90 4.00 -24.15
N LYS A 328 22.93 3.15 -25.18
CA LYS A 328 23.87 2.00 -25.28
C LYS A 328 25.36 2.38 -25.19
N ASP A 329 25.70 3.65 -25.40
CA ASP A 329 27.04 4.22 -25.29
C ASP A 329 27.37 4.78 -23.89
N GLY A 330 26.47 4.62 -22.92
CA GLY A 330 26.63 5.11 -21.56
C GLY A 330 26.40 6.62 -21.41
N SER A 331 25.94 7.30 -22.46
CA SER A 331 25.55 8.71 -22.36
C SER A 331 24.12 8.86 -21.82
N PRO A 332 23.82 9.93 -21.07
CA PRO A 332 22.47 10.19 -20.59
C PRO A 332 21.57 10.54 -21.77
N GLN A 333 20.45 9.82 -21.90
CA GLN A 333 19.46 10.08 -22.94
C GLN A 333 18.86 11.48 -22.70
N GLN A 334 19.11 12.42 -23.62
CA GLN A 334 18.53 13.77 -23.54
C GLN A 334 17.02 13.67 -23.79
N GLY A 335 16.24 13.82 -22.72
CA GLY A 335 14.77 13.80 -22.72
C GLY A 335 14.15 15.18 -22.83
#